data_AF-A0A2N5XDQ4-F1
#
_entry.id   AF-A0A2N5XDQ4-F1
#
_cell.length_a   1.000
_cell.length_b   1.000
_cell.length_c   1.000
_cell.angle_alpha   90.00
_cell.angle_beta   90.00
_cell.angle_gamma   90.00
#
_symmetry.space_group_name_H-M   'P 1'
#
loop_
_entity.id
_entity.type
_entity.pdbx_description
1 polymer ?
#
loop_
_entity_poly.entity_id
_entity_poly.type
_entity_poly.pdbx_seq_one_letter_code
_entity_poly.pdbx_strand_id
1 'polypeptide(L)'
;KAREVRGVDRVVVRDGDAIGALLTRLGAHESVLAWEERRMRREVRATANRLANFDDANLRRSARAAVAAGARVQRALEILGDDVPEHLAAAGRLRMDHKQASLEELGSLADPPLTKDAVAGRIRRLLAMADKRAADLGVPGTESSLTEEMVG
;
A
#
# COMPACT_ATOMS: atom_id res chain seq x y z
N LYS A 1 -29.51 11.29 22.39
CA LYS A 1 -30.10 12.60 21.99
C LYS A 1 -31.61 12.50 22.16
N ALA A 2 -32.21 13.37 22.98
CA ALA A 2 -33.66 13.41 23.17
C ALA A 2 -34.31 14.19 22.02
N ARG A 3 -35.47 13.75 21.55
CA ARG A 3 -36.33 14.48 20.61
C ARG A 3 -37.77 14.25 20.99
N GLU A 4 -38.56 15.32 21.00
CA GLU A 4 -40.01 15.25 21.13
C GLU A 4 -40.60 14.83 19.78
N VAL A 5 -41.44 13.79 19.76
CA VAL A 5 -42.15 13.34 18.56
C VAL A 5 -43.61 13.10 18.93
N ARG A 6 -44.52 13.90 18.37
CA ARG A 6 -45.99 13.78 18.55
C ARG A 6 -46.44 13.79 20.03
N GLY A 7 -45.88 14.69 20.85
CA GLY A 7 -46.25 14.83 22.27
C GLY A 7 -45.70 13.75 23.19
N VAL A 8 -44.73 12.96 22.72
CA VAL A 8 -44.04 11.93 23.51
C VAL A 8 -42.53 12.18 23.48
N ASP A 9 -41.91 12.14 24.67
CA ASP A 9 -40.46 12.21 24.81
C ASP A 9 -39.79 10.92 24.36
N ARG A 10 -38.89 11.02 23.38
CA ARG A 10 -38.12 9.89 22.88
C ARG A 10 -36.63 10.11 23.09
N VAL A 11 -36.00 9.17 23.80
CA VAL A 11 -34.54 9.11 23.97
C VAL A 11 -33.97 7.99 23.11
N VAL A 12 -32.96 8.31 22.29
CA VAL A 12 -32.20 7.32 21.51
C VAL A 12 -30.78 7.23 22.04
N VAL A 13 -30.38 6.02 22.43
CA VAL A 13 -29.01 5.63 22.78
C VAL A 13 -28.42 4.88 21.58
N ARG A 14 -27.21 5.27 21.16
CA ARG A 14 -26.51 4.67 20.01
C ARG A 14 -25.12 4.14 20.35
N ASP A 15 -24.55 4.65 21.43
CA ASP A 15 -23.25 4.23 21.91
C ASP A 15 -23.35 2.82 22.48
N GLY A 16 -22.40 1.95 22.08
CA GLY A 16 -22.49 0.53 22.36
C GLY A 16 -22.34 0.21 23.85
N ASP A 17 -21.44 0.94 24.52
CA ASP A 17 -21.20 0.82 25.95
C ASP A 17 -22.39 1.38 26.75
N ALA A 18 -22.97 2.50 26.32
CA ALA A 18 -24.15 3.06 26.95
C ALA A 18 -25.37 2.14 26.84
N ILE A 19 -25.54 1.43 25.72
CA ILE A 19 -26.60 0.42 25.57
C ILE A 19 -26.38 -0.75 26.54
N GLY A 20 -25.16 -1.27 26.63
CA GLY A 20 -24.81 -2.35 27.58
C GLY A 20 -25.05 -1.92 29.03
N ALA A 21 -24.58 -0.74 29.41
CA ALA A 21 -24.76 -0.18 30.76
C ALA A 21 -26.26 0.03 31.10
N LEU A 22 -27.07 0.48 30.14
CA LEU A 22 -28.51 0.62 30.33
C LEU A 22 -29.19 -0.73 30.56
N LEU A 23 -28.89 -1.74 29.72
CA LEU A 23 -29.45 -3.09 29.87
C LEU A 23 -29.07 -3.72 31.22
N THR A 24 -27.84 -3.51 31.68
CA THR A 24 -27.38 -3.95 33.01
C THR A 24 -28.16 -3.28 34.13
N ARG A 25 -28.37 -1.96 34.07
CA ARG A 25 -29.16 -1.22 35.08
C ARG A 25 -30.62 -1.64 35.12
N LEU A 26 -31.17 -2.10 34.01
CA LEU A 26 -32.53 -2.63 33.92
C LEU A 26 -32.65 -4.08 34.41
N GLY A 27 -31.55 -4.74 34.78
CA GLY A 27 -31.55 -6.14 35.21
C GLY A 27 -31.75 -7.15 34.07
N ALA A 28 -31.62 -6.72 32.81
CA ALA A 28 -31.89 -7.55 31.64
C ALA A 28 -30.67 -8.42 31.25
N HIS A 29 -30.24 -9.32 32.14
CA HIS A 29 -28.97 -10.04 32.02
C HIS A 29 -28.78 -10.84 30.72
N GLU A 30 -29.80 -11.58 30.27
CA GLU A 30 -29.74 -12.30 28.99
C GLU A 30 -29.57 -11.35 27.80
N SER A 31 -30.22 -10.19 27.86
CA SER A 31 -30.10 -9.16 26.83
C SER A 31 -28.70 -8.54 26.82
N VAL A 32 -28.07 -8.34 27.99
CA VAL A 32 -26.68 -7.89 28.09
C VAL A 32 -25.74 -8.89 27.41
N LEU A 33 -25.84 -10.18 27.74
CA LEU A 33 -24.97 -11.21 27.15
C LEU A 33 -25.12 -11.26 25.62
N ALA A 34 -26.35 -11.27 25.13
CA ALA A 34 -26.62 -11.28 23.70
C ALA A 34 -26.21 -9.97 23.00
N TRP A 35 -26.20 -8.84 23.72
CA TRP A 35 -25.71 -7.56 23.21
C TRP A 35 -24.19 -7.59 23.05
N GLU A 36 -23.47 -7.96 24.11
CA GLU A 36 -22.00 -8.03 24.13
C GLU A 36 -21.48 -9.00 23.07
N GLU A 37 -22.07 -10.19 22.97
CA GLU A 37 -21.67 -11.20 21.98
C GLU A 37 -21.85 -10.68 20.54
N ARG A 38 -22.95 -9.97 20.24
CA ARG A 38 -23.14 -9.33 18.93
C ARG A 38 -22.17 -8.17 18.70
N ARG A 39 -21.84 -7.39 19.74
CA ARG A 39 -20.91 -6.27 19.64
C ARG A 39 -19.50 -6.77 19.35
N MET A 40 -19.02 -7.75 20.11
CA MET A 40 -17.72 -8.39 19.94
C MET A 40 -17.58 -8.95 18.52
N ARG A 41 -18.58 -9.68 18.01
CA ARG A 41 -18.56 -10.18 16.62
C ARG A 41 -18.45 -9.07 15.58
N ARG A 42 -19.13 -7.94 15.78
CA ARG A 42 -19.04 -6.80 14.86
C ARG A 42 -17.66 -6.16 14.89
N GLU A 43 -17.07 -6.04 16.07
CA GLU A 43 -15.72 -5.49 16.22
C GLU A 43 -14.67 -6.37 15.55
N VAL A 44 -14.71 -7.68 15.77
CA VAL A 44 -13.84 -8.65 15.09
C VAL A 44 -13.97 -8.53 13.58
N ARG A 45 -15.20 -8.51 13.04
CA ARG A 45 -15.45 -8.33 11.60
C ARG A 45 -14.96 -6.99 11.08
N ALA A 46 -15.20 -5.90 11.81
CA ALA A 46 -14.75 -4.57 11.42
C ALA A 46 -13.23 -4.48 11.37
N THR A 47 -12.53 -5.09 12.31
CA THR A 47 -11.06 -5.18 12.31
C THR A 47 -10.54 -6.03 11.16
N ALA A 48 -11.14 -7.20 10.91
CA ALA A 48 -10.78 -8.05 9.77
C ALA A 48 -10.98 -7.33 8.42
N ASN A 49 -12.11 -6.65 8.25
CA ASN A 49 -12.38 -5.88 7.02
C ASN A 49 -11.42 -4.71 6.85
N ARG A 50 -11.07 -4.01 7.93
CA ARG A 50 -10.07 -2.93 7.88
C ARG A 50 -8.70 -3.47 7.46
N LEU A 51 -8.30 -4.62 7.99
CA LEU A 51 -7.03 -5.26 7.62
C LEU A 51 -7.03 -5.70 6.16
N ALA A 52 -8.07 -6.41 5.72
CA ALA A 52 -8.17 -6.87 4.33
C ALA A 52 -8.17 -5.71 3.32
N ASN A 53 -8.89 -4.62 3.62
CA ASN A 53 -8.87 -3.42 2.77
C ASN A 53 -7.50 -2.74 2.75
N PHE A 54 -6.79 -2.74 3.88
CA PHE A 54 -5.43 -2.20 3.96
C PHE A 54 -4.46 -3.03 3.10
N ASP A 55 -4.54 -4.35 3.19
CA ASP A 55 -3.69 -5.26 2.43
C ASP A 55 -3.94 -5.15 0.91
N ASP A 56 -5.21 -5.11 0.48
CA ASP A 56 -5.57 -4.90 -0.94
C ASP A 56 -5.05 -3.55 -1.46
N ALA A 57 -5.23 -2.47 -0.69
CA ALA A 57 -4.74 -1.15 -1.06
C ALA A 57 -3.20 -1.10 -1.14
N ASN A 58 -2.51 -1.76 -0.20
CA ASN A 58 -1.06 -1.82 -0.17
C ASN A 58 -0.49 -2.65 -1.33
N LEU A 59 -1.12 -3.80 -1.63
CA LEU A 59 -0.74 -4.65 -2.76
C LEU A 59 -0.89 -3.90 -4.09
N ARG A 60 -2.03 -3.25 -4.32
CA ARG A 60 -2.27 -2.47 -5.55
C ARG A 60 -1.26 -1.35 -5.71
N ARG A 61 -1.02 -0.56 -4.65
CA ARG A 61 -0.03 0.52 -4.67
C ARG A 61 1.37 0.01 -4.99
N SER A 62 1.77 -1.09 -4.35
CA SER A 62 3.09 -1.68 -4.54
C SER A 62 3.27 -2.24 -5.96
N ALA A 63 2.23 -2.88 -6.51
CA ALA A 63 2.23 -3.39 -7.87
C ALA A 63 2.38 -2.27 -8.91
N ARG A 64 1.62 -1.17 -8.77
CA ARG A 64 1.77 0.00 -9.67
C ARG A 64 3.15 0.61 -9.60
N ALA A 65 3.67 0.80 -8.38
CA ALA A 65 5.03 1.31 -8.19
C ALA A 65 6.10 0.41 -8.81
N ALA A 66 5.93 -0.91 -8.74
CA ALA A 66 6.82 -1.88 -9.37
C ALA A 66 6.80 -1.77 -10.91
N VAL A 67 5.61 -1.64 -11.50
CA VAL A 67 5.43 -1.46 -12.95
C VAL A 67 6.03 -0.13 -13.42
N ALA A 68 5.76 0.98 -12.72
CA ALA A 68 6.34 2.29 -13.00
C ALA A 68 7.88 2.27 -12.89
N ALA A 69 8.42 1.64 -11.84
CA ALA A 69 9.85 1.46 -11.69
C ALA A 69 10.45 0.64 -12.85
N GLY A 70 9.76 -0.41 -13.30
CA GLY A 70 10.18 -1.21 -14.46
C GLY A 70 10.30 -0.39 -15.74
N ALA A 71 9.30 0.42 -16.06
CA ALA A 71 9.33 1.29 -17.26
C ALA A 71 10.43 2.36 -17.19
N ARG A 72 10.65 2.96 -16.01
CA ARG A 72 11.75 3.91 -15.81
C ARG A 72 13.12 3.25 -15.93
N VAL A 73 13.28 2.05 -15.37
CA VAL A 73 14.52 1.28 -15.43
C VAL A 73 14.84 0.88 -16.86
N GLN A 74 13.85 0.44 -17.63
CA GLN A 74 14.03 0.16 -19.05
C GLN A 74 14.60 1.38 -19.77
N ARG A 75 13.95 2.53 -19.59
CA ARG A 75 14.40 3.79 -20.18
C ARG A 75 15.79 4.19 -19.71
N ALA A 76 16.12 3.96 -18.44
CA ALA A 76 17.44 4.24 -17.89
C ALA A 76 18.55 3.43 -18.55
N LEU A 77 18.31 2.14 -18.80
CA LEU A 77 19.26 1.27 -19.49
C LEU A 77 19.45 1.69 -20.95
N GLU A 78 18.39 2.14 -21.63
CA GLU A 78 18.49 2.69 -23.00
C GLU A 78 19.31 3.99 -23.06
N ILE A 79 19.14 4.89 -22.08
CA ILE A 79 19.85 6.18 -22.03
C ILE A 79 21.34 5.98 -21.73
N LEU A 80 21.66 5.06 -20.82
CA LEU A 80 23.03 4.84 -20.35
C LEU A 80 23.82 3.87 -21.24
N GLY A 81 23.15 2.89 -21.87
CA GLY A 81 23.82 1.87 -22.67
C GLY A 81 24.94 1.17 -21.90
N ASP A 82 26.13 1.12 -22.51
CA ASP A 82 27.31 0.45 -21.96
C ASP A 82 28.01 1.24 -20.83
N ASP A 83 27.65 2.51 -20.61
CA ASP A 83 28.25 3.36 -19.57
C ASP A 83 27.72 3.03 -18.16
N VAL A 84 26.75 2.13 -18.03
CA VAL A 84 26.11 1.82 -16.76
C VAL A 84 27.00 0.90 -15.89
N PRO A 85 27.24 1.23 -14.61
CA PRO A 85 27.98 0.33 -13.73
C PRO A 85 27.27 -1.02 -13.56
N GLU A 86 28.03 -2.12 -13.65
CA GLU A 86 27.49 -3.49 -13.70
C GLU A 86 26.55 -3.82 -12.52
N HIS A 87 26.87 -3.37 -11.31
CA HIS A 87 26.03 -3.59 -10.14
C HIS A 87 24.67 -2.86 -10.19
N LEU A 88 24.57 -1.76 -10.94
CA LEU A 88 23.31 -1.05 -11.22
C LEU A 88 22.58 -1.70 -12.39
N ALA A 89 23.32 -2.09 -13.44
CA ALA A 89 22.80 -2.83 -14.58
C ALA A 89 22.11 -4.12 -14.15
N ALA A 90 22.77 -4.90 -13.29
CA ALA A 90 22.23 -6.15 -12.73
C ALA A 90 20.93 -5.92 -11.97
N ALA A 91 20.85 -4.87 -11.13
CA ALA A 91 19.61 -4.53 -10.44
C ALA A 91 18.50 -4.06 -11.39
N GLY A 92 18.86 -3.34 -12.46
CA GLY A 92 17.95 -2.90 -13.51
C GLY A 92 17.37 -4.08 -14.29
N ARG A 93 18.24 -5.00 -14.76
CA ARG A 93 17.84 -6.24 -15.44
C ARG A 93 16.95 -7.10 -14.55
N LEU A 94 17.31 -7.27 -13.28
CA LEU A 94 16.50 -8.04 -12.33
C LEU A 94 15.08 -7.46 -12.15
N ARG A 95 14.94 -6.12 -12.11
CA ARG A 95 13.63 -5.45 -12.11
C ARG A 95 12.87 -5.63 -13.43
N MET A 96 13.56 -5.68 -14.57
CA MET A 96 12.95 -5.92 -15.89
C MET A 96 12.45 -7.36 -16.03
N ASP A 97 13.21 -8.32 -15.52
CA ASP A 97 12.88 -9.75 -15.56
C ASP A 97 11.71 -10.07 -14.60
N HIS A 98 11.63 -9.36 -13.48
CA HIS A 98 10.61 -9.54 -12.45
C HIS A 98 9.79 -8.27 -12.20
N LYS A 99 9.06 -7.83 -13.22
CA LYS A 99 8.33 -6.53 -13.21
C LYS A 99 7.34 -6.37 -12.05
N GLN A 100 6.74 -7.46 -11.59
CA GLN A 100 5.73 -7.47 -10.54
C GLN A 100 6.28 -7.77 -9.15
N ALA A 101 7.55 -8.17 -9.04
CA ALA A 101 8.13 -8.54 -7.76
C ALA A 101 8.32 -7.32 -6.86
N SER A 102 8.07 -7.48 -5.57
CA SER A 102 8.44 -6.54 -4.54
C SER A 102 9.97 -6.36 -4.49
N LEU A 103 10.43 -5.25 -3.90
CA LEU A 103 11.87 -5.02 -3.70
C LEU A 103 12.53 -6.08 -2.79
N GLU A 104 11.76 -6.68 -1.90
CA GLU A 104 12.21 -7.76 -1.03
C GLU A 104 12.43 -9.04 -1.83
N GLU A 105 11.47 -9.44 -2.66
CA GLU A 105 11.60 -10.58 -3.57
C GLU A 105 12.76 -10.38 -4.56
N LEU A 106 12.93 -9.17 -5.12
CA LEU A 106 14.12 -8.86 -5.93
C LEU A 106 15.42 -9.02 -5.15
N GLY A 107 15.44 -8.65 -3.86
CA GLY A 107 16.59 -8.84 -3.00
C GLY A 107 16.96 -10.31 -2.85
N SER A 108 15.96 -11.17 -2.65
CA SER A 108 16.15 -12.61 -2.54
C SER A 108 16.56 -13.28 -3.86
N LEU A 109 16.11 -12.76 -4.99
CA LEU A 109 16.46 -13.26 -6.33
C LEU A 109 17.83 -12.80 -6.83
N ALA A 110 18.41 -11.77 -6.21
CA ALA A 110 19.73 -11.27 -6.59
C ALA A 110 20.83 -12.29 -6.23
N ASP A 111 21.89 -12.31 -7.03
CA ASP A 111 23.09 -13.09 -6.74
C ASP A 111 24.32 -12.16 -6.69
N PRO A 112 24.97 -11.99 -5.51
CA PRO A 112 24.56 -12.52 -4.20
C PRO A 112 23.26 -11.87 -3.69
N PRO A 113 22.52 -12.52 -2.76
CA PRO A 113 21.30 -11.97 -2.19
C PRO A 113 21.51 -10.59 -1.57
N LEU A 114 20.53 -9.72 -1.77
CA LEU A 114 20.55 -8.33 -1.32
C LEU A 114 19.39 -8.05 -0.37
N THR A 115 19.57 -7.06 0.49
CA THR A 115 18.44 -6.50 1.24
C THR A 115 17.56 -5.67 0.31
N LYS A 116 16.28 -5.55 0.67
CA LYS A 116 15.31 -4.65 0.03
C LYS A 116 15.89 -3.26 -0.23
N ASP A 117 16.53 -2.67 0.77
CA ASP A 117 17.09 -1.31 0.69
C ASP A 117 18.31 -1.22 -0.21
N ALA A 118 19.12 -2.28 -0.29
CA ALA A 118 20.25 -2.33 -1.21
C ALA A 118 19.77 -2.35 -2.68
N VAL A 119 18.74 -3.14 -3.00
CA VAL A 119 18.13 -3.15 -4.33
C VAL A 119 17.48 -1.79 -4.64
N ALA A 120 16.70 -1.26 -3.70
CA ALA A 120 16.05 0.05 -3.86
C ALA A 120 17.07 1.17 -4.11
N GLY A 121 18.18 1.16 -3.36
CA GLY A 121 19.28 2.11 -3.52
C GLY A 121 19.98 1.99 -4.88
N ARG A 122 20.19 0.76 -5.38
CA ARG A 122 20.76 0.53 -6.73
C ARG A 122 19.82 1.05 -7.82
N ILE A 123 18.53 0.71 -7.78
CA ILE A 123 17.55 1.20 -8.74
C ILE A 123 17.48 2.74 -8.71
N ARG A 124 17.45 3.36 -7.53
CA ARG A 124 17.41 4.83 -7.42
C ARG A 124 18.64 5.50 -8.03
N ARG A 125 19.83 4.95 -7.79
CA ARG A 125 21.08 5.47 -8.38
C ARG A 125 21.13 5.28 -9.90
N LEU A 126 20.62 4.16 -10.41
CA LEU A 126 20.48 3.92 -11.85
C LEU A 126 19.62 5.00 -12.50
N LEU A 127 18.44 5.27 -11.94
CA LEU A 127 17.52 6.29 -12.46
C LEU A 127 18.14 7.68 -12.40
N ALA A 128 18.75 8.07 -11.27
CA ALA A 128 19.40 9.36 -11.14
C ALA A 128 20.56 9.57 -12.13
N MET A 129 21.34 8.51 -12.39
CA MET A 129 22.41 8.53 -13.38
C MET A 129 21.86 8.73 -14.80
N ALA A 130 20.79 8.00 -15.15
CA ALA A 130 20.14 8.14 -16.44
C ALA A 130 19.49 9.51 -16.63
N ASP A 131 18.79 10.03 -15.62
CA ASP A 131 18.16 11.35 -15.68
C ASP A 131 19.20 12.47 -15.85
N LYS A 132 20.35 12.35 -15.18
CA LYS A 132 21.48 13.26 -15.39
C LYS A 132 22.02 13.17 -16.83
N ARG A 133 22.25 11.96 -17.33
CA ARG A 133 22.73 11.75 -18.71
C ARG A 133 21.75 12.28 -19.74
N ALA A 134 20.44 12.10 -19.52
CA ALA A 134 19.39 12.61 -20.39
C ALA A 134 19.39 14.14 -20.45
N ALA A 135 19.56 14.80 -19.30
CA ALA A 135 19.69 16.26 -19.23
C ALA A 135 20.92 16.77 -19.99
N ASP A 136 22.07 16.10 -19.83
CA ASP A 136 23.31 16.46 -20.54
C ASP A 136 23.17 16.29 -22.08
N LEU A 137 22.37 15.31 -22.52
CA LEU A 137 22.09 15.04 -23.94
C LEU A 137 20.91 15.86 -24.50
N GLY A 138 20.18 16.61 -23.66
CA GLY A 138 18.97 17.33 -24.07
C GLY A 138 17.81 16.44 -24.49
N VAL A 139 17.75 15.20 -24.00
CA VAL A 139 16.67 14.24 -24.29
C VAL A 139 15.74 14.06 -23.08
N PRO A 140 14.50 13.57 -23.28
CA PRO A 140 13.61 13.26 -22.16
C PRO A 140 14.19 12.20 -21.22
N GLY A 141 14.07 12.45 -19.91
CA GLY A 141 14.53 11.56 -18.85
C GLY A 141 13.66 10.31 -18.65
N THR A 142 13.90 9.58 -17.57
CA THR A 142 13.25 8.29 -17.30
C THR A 142 11.75 8.39 -17.06
N GLU A 143 11.24 9.54 -16.63
CA GLU A 143 9.81 9.73 -16.36
C GLU A 143 8.96 9.85 -17.62
N SER A 144 9.57 10.13 -18.78
CA SER A 144 8.82 10.24 -20.04
C SER A 144 8.27 8.89 -20.53
N SER A 145 8.68 7.77 -19.94
CA SER A 145 8.16 6.44 -20.26
C SER A 145 6.92 6.04 -19.45
N LEU A 146 6.46 6.89 -18.53
CA LEU A 146 5.31 6.61 -17.67
C LEU A 146 4.00 7.02 -18.33
N THR A 147 2.99 6.15 -18.27
CA THR A 147 1.61 6.49 -18.62
C THR A 147 0.85 7.01 -17.40
N GLU A 148 -0.23 7.78 -17.59
CA GLU A 148 -1.05 8.30 -16.48
C GLU A 148 -1.57 7.19 -15.55
N GLU A 149 -1.92 6.04 -16.11
CA GLU A 149 -2.38 4.87 -15.34
C GLU A 149 -1.32 4.27 -14.42
N MET A 150 -0.03 4.47 -14.73
CA MET A 150 1.09 3.96 -13.94
C MET A 150 1.45 4.89 -12.78
N VAL A 151 1.01 6.15 -12.82
CA VAL A 151 1.32 7.18 -11.82
C VAL A 151 0.17 7.41 -10.85
N GLY A 152 -1.08 7.10 -11.25
CA GLY A 152 -2.29 7.19 -10.41
C GLY A 152 -2.54 6.00 -9.49
#